data_AF-A0A9E4L8W0-F1
#
_entry.id   AF-A0A9E4L8W0-F1
#
_cell.length_a   1.000
_cell.length_b   1.000
_cell.length_c   1.000
_cell.angle_alpha   90.00
_cell.angle_beta   90.00
_cell.angle_gamma   90.00
#
_symmetry.space_group_name_H-M   'P 1'
#
loop_
_entity.id
_entity.type
_entity.pdbx_description
1 polymer ?
#
loop_
_entity_poly.entity_id
_entity_poly.type
_entity_poly.pdbx_seq_one_letter_code
_entity_poly.pdbx_strand_id
1 'polypeptide(L)'
;MPGPPHEWYDGSLRPPGFAHPIDLPEVTSPDDLPETSYATRAKLSMGTPDEEAGWIAVNERIRVLRSRQHLLVSNTGPKKDGYTYCTGCGRIEASTNPSPTLIGPHPKPFPDDDTNQMCEGTSPTRHVVLGTDFITDIALFSLHVTSPLSLRPGYTSTNVALRTVSEALAIAGCRLLEIELGEIMAEFRPALTHGGKSGLEAEIFLYDTLPGGAGFSSQLADQGPELFQLALQIMETCPEPCEASCYRCLRSFKNKLEHTLLDRHVGMELLKYLLTGEHPEFDRVRLQSSSHLVAS
;
A
#
# COMPACT_ATOMS: atom_id res chain seq x y z
N MET A 1 15.79 -5.97 31.36
CA MET A 1 16.86 -5.48 30.48
C MET A 1 16.49 -5.81 29.05
N PRO A 2 15.85 -4.90 28.31
CA PRO A 2 15.82 -5.00 26.86
C PRO A 2 17.25 -4.76 26.34
N GLY A 3 17.81 -5.69 25.56
CA GLY A 3 19.17 -5.59 25.02
C GLY A 3 19.32 -4.43 24.02
N PRO A 4 20.56 -4.06 23.65
CA PRO A 4 20.80 -3.06 22.61
C PRO A 4 20.13 -3.49 21.30
N PRO A 5 19.65 -2.55 20.49
CA PRO A 5 19.03 -2.89 19.22
C PRO A 5 20.01 -3.63 18.32
N HIS A 6 19.54 -4.69 17.66
CA HIS A 6 20.34 -5.46 16.71
C HIS A 6 20.23 -4.79 15.33
N GLU A 7 21.36 -4.40 14.76
CA GLU A 7 21.47 -3.99 13.35
C GLU A 7 21.38 -5.23 12.47
N TRP A 8 20.43 -5.22 11.52
CA TRP A 8 20.39 -6.22 10.44
C TRP A 8 21.27 -5.75 9.28
N TYR A 9 21.74 -6.71 8.46
CA TYR A 9 22.59 -6.44 7.29
C TYR A 9 21.94 -5.55 6.20
N ASP A 10 20.68 -5.13 6.37
CA ASP A 10 19.90 -4.31 5.43
C ASP A 10 19.71 -2.85 5.88
N GLY A 11 20.36 -2.43 6.97
CA GLY A 11 20.23 -1.06 7.50
C GLY A 11 18.97 -0.81 8.32
N SER A 12 18.23 -1.86 8.68
CA SER A 12 17.10 -1.78 9.62
C SER A 12 17.53 -1.95 11.08
N LEU A 13 16.89 -1.18 11.97
CA LEU A 13 17.08 -1.24 13.42
C LEU A 13 15.80 -1.79 14.06
N ARG A 14 15.88 -2.94 14.74
CA ARG A 14 14.74 -3.47 15.50
C ARG A 14 14.84 -3.05 16.97
N PRO A 15 13.96 -2.17 17.47
CA PRO A 15 13.94 -1.83 18.88
C PRO A 15 13.49 -3.04 19.71
N PRO A 16 13.93 -3.15 20.96
CA PRO A 16 13.57 -4.28 21.82
C PRO A 16 12.09 -4.23 22.29
N GLY A 17 11.41 -3.10 22.09
CA GLY A 17 9.99 -2.91 22.37
C GLY A 17 9.57 -1.45 22.14
N PHE A 18 8.28 -1.17 22.31
CA PHE A 18 7.71 0.17 22.30
C PHE A 18 7.17 0.49 23.70
N ALA A 19 7.45 1.70 24.19
CA ALA A 19 6.95 2.21 25.46
C ALA A 19 6.47 3.65 25.28
N HIS A 20 5.36 4.00 25.94
CA HIS A 20 4.90 5.38 26.01
C HIS A 20 5.86 6.18 26.91
N PRO A 21 6.36 7.36 26.48
CA PRO A 21 7.26 8.17 27.30
C PRO A 21 6.63 8.57 28.63
N ILE A 22 7.35 8.36 29.74
CA ILE A 22 6.85 8.64 31.10
C ILE A 22 6.56 10.12 31.36
N ASP A 23 7.22 11.01 30.62
CA ASP A 23 7.06 12.46 30.73
C ASP A 23 5.90 13.02 29.90
N LEU A 24 5.23 12.18 29.10
CA LEU A 24 4.05 12.56 28.34
C LEU A 24 2.80 11.96 28.99
N PRO A 25 1.75 12.77 29.22
CA PRO A 25 0.47 12.21 29.63
C PRO A 25 -0.04 11.26 28.56
N GLU A 26 -0.69 10.18 28.99
CA GLU A 26 -1.42 9.30 28.08
C GLU A 26 -2.56 10.09 27.42
N VAL A 27 -2.59 10.09 26.09
CA VAL A 27 -3.72 10.65 25.34
C VAL A 27 -4.74 9.54 25.20
N THR A 28 -5.73 9.54 26.09
CA THR A 28 -6.85 8.56 26.08
C THR A 28 -8.11 9.11 25.43
N SER A 29 -8.08 10.37 24.95
CA SER A 29 -9.23 11.02 24.33
C SER A 29 -9.50 10.44 22.94
N PRO A 30 -10.70 9.89 22.69
CA PRO A 30 -11.09 9.45 21.35
C PRO A 30 -11.22 10.59 20.34
N ASP A 31 -11.36 11.83 20.83
CA ASP A 31 -11.67 13.01 20.03
C ASP A 31 -10.43 13.82 19.60
N ASP A 32 -9.27 13.56 20.22
CA ASP A 32 -8.02 14.21 19.83
C ASP A 32 -7.53 13.65 18.50
N LEU A 33 -7.42 14.51 17.49
CA LEU A 33 -6.86 14.16 16.19
C LEU A 33 -5.33 14.06 16.34
N PRO A 34 -4.71 12.86 16.30
CA PRO A 34 -3.25 12.75 16.35
C PRO A 34 -2.63 13.47 15.15
N GLU A 35 -1.38 13.94 15.28
CA GLU A 35 -0.60 14.36 14.11
C GLU A 35 -0.62 13.22 13.09
N THR A 36 -1.30 13.44 11.98
CA THR A 36 -1.69 12.32 11.11
C THR A 36 -0.47 11.82 10.34
N SER A 37 0.09 10.72 10.82
CA SER A 37 0.97 9.85 10.04
C SER A 37 0.18 8.58 9.71
N TYR A 38 0.28 8.13 8.46
CA TYR A 38 -0.47 6.98 7.97
C TYR A 38 0.50 5.89 7.57
N ALA A 39 0.15 4.66 7.90
CA ALA A 39 0.78 3.50 7.31
C ALA A 39 0.52 3.50 5.79
N THR A 40 1.57 3.20 5.03
CA THR A 40 1.50 2.94 3.59
C THR A 40 0.77 1.61 3.33
N ARG A 41 0.30 1.41 2.10
CA ARG A 41 -0.17 0.07 1.69
C ARG A 41 0.96 -0.95 1.76
N ALA A 42 0.56 -2.19 2.02
CA ALA A 42 1.47 -3.31 2.12
C ALA A 42 2.22 -3.50 0.80
N LYS A 43 3.54 -3.69 0.87
CA LYS A 43 4.43 -3.89 -0.27
C LYS A 43 4.92 -5.32 -0.29
N LEU A 44 4.85 -5.91 -1.49
CA LEU A 44 5.35 -7.25 -1.75
C LEU A 44 6.85 -7.19 -2.08
N SER A 45 7.67 -7.86 -1.28
CA SER A 45 9.14 -7.85 -1.39
C SER A 45 9.70 -8.92 -2.33
N MET A 46 8.97 -10.01 -2.57
CA MET A 46 9.42 -11.11 -3.44
C MET A 46 9.59 -10.68 -4.91
N GLY A 47 10.47 -11.35 -5.65
CA GLY A 47 10.56 -11.22 -7.11
C GLY A 47 9.25 -11.57 -7.82
N THR A 48 9.14 -11.29 -9.12
CA THR A 48 8.12 -11.94 -9.97
C THR A 48 8.51 -13.41 -10.12
N PRO A 49 7.64 -14.36 -9.74
CA PRO A 49 7.91 -15.78 -9.89
C PRO A 49 8.13 -16.17 -11.35
N ASP A 50 8.95 -17.19 -11.57
CA ASP A 50 9.16 -17.76 -12.90
C ASP A 50 7.89 -18.45 -13.44
N GLU A 51 7.96 -18.88 -14.70
CA GLU A 51 6.86 -19.56 -15.41
C GLU A 51 6.48 -20.91 -14.76
N GLU A 52 7.41 -21.55 -14.04
CA GLU A 52 7.23 -22.87 -13.43
C GLU A 52 6.60 -22.80 -12.03
N ALA A 53 6.37 -21.59 -11.51
CA ALA A 53 5.83 -21.35 -10.17
C ALA A 53 4.38 -21.82 -9.95
N GLY A 54 3.73 -22.41 -10.96
CA GLY A 54 2.35 -22.92 -10.85
C GLY A 54 1.30 -21.86 -11.14
N TRP A 55 1.56 -20.97 -12.10
CA TRP A 55 0.58 -19.99 -12.57
C TRP A 55 -0.69 -20.66 -13.12
N ILE A 56 -1.84 -20.09 -12.77
CA ILE A 56 -3.15 -20.47 -13.30
C ILE A 56 -3.56 -19.41 -14.32
N ALA A 57 -3.84 -19.84 -15.56
CA ALA A 57 -4.34 -18.93 -16.58
C ALA A 57 -5.79 -18.52 -16.26
N VAL A 58 -6.05 -17.21 -16.19
CA VAL A 58 -7.40 -16.65 -16.08
C VAL A 58 -7.94 -16.42 -17.50
N ASN A 59 -7.11 -15.83 -18.37
CA ASN A 59 -7.31 -15.72 -19.80
C ASN A 59 -5.95 -15.53 -20.51
N GLU A 60 -5.94 -15.13 -21.78
CA GLU A 60 -4.69 -14.90 -22.54
C GLU A 60 -3.78 -13.78 -22.01
N ARG A 61 -4.32 -12.83 -21.23
CA ARG A 61 -3.60 -11.63 -20.73
C ARG A 61 -3.44 -11.63 -19.21
N ILE A 62 -4.18 -12.46 -18.51
CA ILE A 62 -4.22 -12.51 -17.05
C ILE A 62 -3.89 -13.92 -16.60
N ARG A 63 -2.94 -14.01 -15.68
CA ARG A 63 -2.64 -15.22 -14.93
C ARG A 63 -2.58 -14.90 -13.45
N VAL A 64 -2.82 -15.89 -12.61
CA VAL A 64 -2.82 -15.73 -11.15
C VAL A 64 -1.94 -16.78 -10.49
N LEU A 65 -1.24 -16.38 -9.44
CA LEU A 65 -0.50 -17.25 -8.55
C LEU A 65 -0.98 -17.06 -7.12
N ARG A 66 -1.20 -18.17 -6.42
CA ARG A 66 -1.41 -18.16 -4.98
C ARG A 66 -0.09 -18.25 -4.27
N SER A 67 0.07 -17.44 -3.24
CA SER A 67 1.26 -17.50 -2.42
C SER A 67 0.96 -17.05 -1.00
N ARG A 68 1.84 -17.40 -0.07
CA ARG A 68 1.82 -16.88 1.29
C ARG A 68 3.11 -16.15 1.54
N GLN A 69 3.02 -14.85 1.81
CA GLN A 69 4.17 -13.95 1.77
C GLN A 69 4.16 -12.99 2.95
N HIS A 70 5.36 -12.56 3.34
CA HIS A 70 5.51 -11.41 4.22
C HIS A 70 5.33 -10.13 3.41
N LEU A 71 4.37 -9.31 3.81
CA LEU A 71 4.20 -7.98 3.24
C LEU A 71 4.78 -6.94 4.19
N LEU A 72 5.44 -5.92 3.64
CA LEU A 72 6.02 -4.82 4.39
C LEU A 72 5.06 -3.62 4.39
N VAL A 73 4.78 -3.09 5.57
CA VAL A 73 4.07 -1.83 5.75
C VAL A 73 5.03 -0.83 6.37
N SER A 74 5.04 0.39 5.86
CA SER A 74 5.89 1.46 6.37
C SER A 74 5.08 2.69 6.79
N ASN A 75 5.53 3.41 7.80
CA ASN A 75 5.05 4.73 8.18
C ASN A 75 6.20 5.72 8.02
N THR A 76 6.05 6.64 7.07
CA THR A 76 7.05 7.64 6.69
C THR A 76 6.96 8.92 7.52
N GLY A 77 6.20 8.92 8.62
CA GLY A 77 5.99 10.09 9.45
C GLY A 77 5.14 11.19 8.79
N PRO A 78 4.76 12.23 9.56
CA PRO A 78 4.03 13.38 9.04
C PRO A 78 4.79 14.05 7.89
N LYS A 79 4.05 14.50 6.86
CA LYS A 79 4.61 15.12 5.64
C LYS A 79 5.67 14.28 4.91
N LYS A 80 5.76 12.97 5.20
CA LYS A 80 6.78 12.04 4.66
C LYS A 80 8.21 12.39 5.06
N ASP A 81 8.40 13.12 6.16
CA ASP A 81 9.73 13.56 6.63
C ASP A 81 10.38 12.59 7.63
N GLY A 82 9.69 11.51 8.00
CA GLY A 82 10.18 10.47 8.90
C GLY A 82 10.19 10.89 10.37
N TYR A 83 10.99 10.16 11.14
CA TYR A 83 11.13 10.30 12.58
C TYR A 83 12.59 10.54 12.96
N THR A 84 12.78 11.26 14.06
CA THR A 84 14.06 11.44 14.72
C THR A 84 14.16 10.46 15.88
N TYR A 85 15.18 9.61 15.88
CA TYR A 85 15.39 8.54 16.85
C TYR A 85 16.72 8.73 17.60
N CYS A 86 16.68 8.81 18.92
CA CYS A 86 17.87 8.86 19.76
C CYS A 86 18.43 7.44 19.97
N THR A 87 19.60 7.16 19.42
CA THR A 87 20.28 5.86 19.56
C THR A 87 20.80 5.58 20.96
N GLY A 88 20.93 6.62 21.81
CA GLY A 88 21.39 6.49 23.19
C GLY A 88 20.32 6.03 24.19
N CYS A 89 19.06 6.43 24.00
CA CYS A 89 17.98 6.12 24.95
C CYS A 89 16.71 5.54 24.30
N GLY A 90 16.64 5.49 22.96
CA GLY A 90 15.49 4.99 22.22
C GLY A 90 14.32 5.97 22.07
N ARG A 91 14.43 7.22 22.55
CA ARG A 91 13.35 8.22 22.38
C ARG A 91 13.17 8.56 20.91
N ILE A 92 11.93 8.71 20.50
CA ILE A 92 11.54 9.00 19.12
C ILE A 92 10.54 10.17 19.08
N GLU A 93 10.69 11.05 18.10
CA GLU A 93 9.75 12.14 17.81
C GLU A 93 9.58 12.30 16.29
N ALA A 94 8.47 12.89 15.82
CA ALA A 94 8.33 13.21 14.41
C ALA A 94 9.42 14.21 13.98
N SER A 95 10.04 14.01 12.82
CA SER A 95 11.07 14.94 12.33
C SER A 95 10.51 16.35 12.05
N THR A 96 9.20 16.45 11.83
CA THR A 96 8.48 17.73 11.67
C THR A 96 8.13 18.42 12.97
N ASN A 97 8.48 17.87 14.14
CA ASN A 97 8.17 18.48 15.43
C ASN A 97 8.73 19.91 15.49
N PRO A 98 7.89 20.95 15.73
CA PRO A 98 8.34 22.34 15.76
C PRO A 98 9.34 22.63 16.89
N SER A 99 9.32 21.82 17.95
CA SER A 99 10.20 21.94 19.12
C SER A 99 11.01 20.65 19.29
N PRO A 100 12.01 20.37 18.43
CA PRO A 100 12.77 19.13 18.48
C PRO A 100 13.59 19.05 19.77
N THR A 101 13.43 17.96 20.51
CA THR A 101 14.06 17.77 21.83
C THR A 101 15.29 16.87 21.78
N LEU A 102 15.41 16.04 20.72
CA LEU A 102 16.42 14.97 20.68
C LEU A 102 17.83 15.43 20.28
N ILE A 103 18.02 16.70 19.95
CA ILE A 103 19.33 17.28 19.59
C ILE A 103 20.21 17.52 20.82
N GLY A 104 19.61 17.75 22.00
CA GLY A 104 20.32 18.00 23.24
C GLY A 104 19.81 17.13 24.39
N PRO A 105 20.15 17.47 25.63
CA PRO A 105 19.69 16.71 26.79
C PRO A 105 18.17 16.64 26.88
N HIS A 106 17.62 15.43 27.04
CA HIS A 106 16.18 15.18 27.07
C HIS A 106 15.82 14.04 28.03
N PRO A 107 14.57 13.96 28.53
CA PRO A 107 14.16 12.86 29.39
C PRO A 107 14.18 11.52 28.64
N LYS A 108 14.61 10.45 29.29
CA LYS A 108 14.52 9.10 28.73
C LYS A 108 13.05 8.69 28.62
N PRO A 109 12.66 7.94 27.56
CA PRO A 109 11.28 7.50 27.41
C PRO A 109 10.89 6.51 28.51
N PHE A 110 11.85 5.68 28.94
CA PHE A 110 11.70 4.72 30.02
C PHE A 110 13.01 4.68 30.84
N PRO A 111 13.11 5.43 31.95
CA PRO A 111 14.29 5.44 32.81
C PRO A 111 14.34 4.19 33.71
N ASP A 112 15.55 3.64 33.91
CA ASP A 112 15.76 2.46 34.78
C ASP A 112 15.63 2.77 36.28
N ASP A 113 15.91 4.01 36.69
CA ASP A 113 15.81 4.50 38.06
C ASP A 113 15.56 6.03 38.12
N ASP A 114 15.19 6.52 39.30
CA ASP A 114 14.89 7.95 39.54
C ASP A 114 16.11 8.87 39.48
N THR A 115 17.33 8.31 39.47
CA THR A 115 18.58 9.08 39.50
C THR A 115 19.14 9.37 38.10
N ASN A 116 18.72 8.61 37.09
CA ASN A 116 19.24 8.69 35.72
C ASN A 116 18.12 8.86 34.68
N GLN A 117 17.29 9.89 34.88
CA GLN A 117 16.13 10.19 34.05
C GLN A 117 16.45 10.92 32.74
N MET A 118 17.66 11.46 32.58
CA MET A 118 18.05 12.27 31.42
C MET A 118 19.01 11.53 30.48
N CYS A 119 18.82 11.72 29.19
CA CYS A 119 19.77 11.36 28.14
C CYS A 119 20.56 12.60 27.74
N GLU A 120 21.86 12.47 27.49
CA GLU A 120 22.71 13.60 27.08
C GLU A 120 22.46 14.05 25.63
N GLY A 121 21.84 13.19 24.80
CA GLY A 121 21.46 13.53 23.42
C GLY A 121 22.62 13.59 22.43
N THR A 122 23.51 12.60 22.45
CA THR A 122 24.80 12.66 21.74
C THR A 122 24.70 12.65 20.21
N SER A 123 23.77 11.90 19.59
CA SER A 123 23.55 11.91 18.12
C SER A 123 22.25 11.18 17.72
N PRO A 124 21.13 11.88 17.47
CA PRO A 124 19.93 11.24 16.95
C PRO A 124 20.04 10.94 15.45
N THR A 125 19.51 9.80 15.02
CA THR A 125 19.30 9.46 13.62
C THR A 125 18.01 10.12 13.13
N ARG A 126 18.06 10.84 12.02
CA ARG A 126 16.90 11.59 11.46
C ARG A 126 16.31 10.88 10.25
N HIS A 127 15.08 11.25 9.90
CA HIS A 127 14.35 10.73 8.73
C HIS A 127 14.19 9.21 8.74
N VAL A 128 14.13 8.61 9.93
CA VAL A 128 13.88 7.17 10.10
C VAL A 128 12.45 6.88 9.66
N VAL A 129 12.27 5.80 8.90
CA VAL A 129 10.96 5.28 8.51
C VAL A 129 10.64 4.08 9.40
N LEU A 130 9.45 4.05 9.98
CA LEU A 130 9.01 2.91 10.77
C LEU A 130 8.44 1.85 9.85
N GLY A 131 8.78 0.59 10.07
CA GLY A 131 8.27 -0.53 9.26
C GLY A 131 7.83 -1.69 10.13
N THR A 132 6.84 -2.44 9.66
CA THR A 132 6.48 -3.75 10.19
C THR A 132 6.16 -4.67 9.02
N ASP A 133 6.46 -5.94 9.17
CA ASP A 133 6.03 -6.98 8.26
C ASP A 133 4.94 -7.86 8.90
N PHE A 134 4.10 -8.45 8.07
CA PHE A 134 3.16 -9.48 8.49
C PHE A 134 3.00 -10.51 7.38
N ILE A 135 2.84 -11.78 7.78
CA ILE A 135 2.56 -12.86 6.85
C ILE A 135 1.06 -12.88 6.50
N THR A 136 0.73 -13.03 5.23
CA THR A 136 -0.66 -13.16 4.77
C THR A 136 -0.73 -13.97 3.48
N ASP A 137 -1.92 -14.44 3.15
CA ASP A 137 -2.20 -15.08 1.88
C ASP A 137 -2.41 -14.03 0.79
N ILE A 138 -1.87 -14.28 -0.40
CA ILE A 138 -1.98 -13.39 -1.55
C ILE A 138 -2.47 -14.12 -2.80
N ALA A 139 -3.24 -13.41 -3.61
CA ALA A 139 -3.47 -13.73 -5.02
C ALA A 139 -2.73 -12.71 -5.87
N LEU A 140 -1.62 -13.12 -6.47
CA LEU A 140 -0.80 -12.31 -7.37
C LEU A 140 -1.29 -12.48 -8.80
N PHE A 141 -1.94 -11.46 -9.35
CA PHE A 141 -2.33 -11.41 -10.75
C PHE A 141 -1.23 -10.74 -11.58
N SER A 142 -0.72 -11.43 -12.60
CA SER A 142 0.16 -10.85 -13.62
C SER A 142 -0.67 -10.50 -14.86
N LEU A 143 -0.55 -9.25 -15.28
CA LEU A 143 -1.31 -8.59 -16.34
C LEU A 143 -0.39 -8.31 -17.53
N HIS A 144 -0.74 -8.81 -18.71
CA HIS A 144 0.01 -8.61 -19.94
C HIS A 144 -0.71 -7.63 -20.85
N VAL A 145 0.03 -6.65 -21.35
CA VAL A 145 -0.46 -5.72 -22.37
C VAL A 145 0.46 -5.71 -23.59
N THR A 146 -0.12 -5.40 -24.73
CA THR A 146 0.59 -5.28 -26.01
C THR A 146 0.48 -3.87 -26.56
N SER A 147 1.49 -3.47 -27.35
CA SER A 147 1.47 -2.21 -28.10
C SER A 147 0.16 -2.05 -28.89
N PRO A 148 -0.43 -0.84 -28.97
CA PRO A 148 0.11 0.44 -28.47
C PRO A 148 -0.11 0.70 -26.97
N LEU A 149 -0.80 -0.17 -26.23
CA LEU A 149 -1.00 -0.01 -24.79
C LEU A 149 0.30 -0.31 -24.02
N SER A 150 0.60 0.52 -23.02
CA SER A 150 1.75 0.34 -22.15
C SER A 150 1.48 0.85 -20.74
N LEU A 151 1.84 0.05 -19.75
CA LEU A 151 1.76 0.32 -18.31
C LEU A 151 3.14 0.75 -17.79
N ARG A 152 3.64 1.90 -18.28
CA ARG A 152 4.98 2.37 -17.92
C ARG A 152 5.07 2.78 -16.45
N PRO A 153 6.04 2.25 -15.68
CA PRO A 153 6.23 2.65 -14.29
C PRO A 153 6.47 4.15 -14.16
N GLY A 154 5.84 4.78 -13.17
CA GLY A 154 5.98 6.21 -12.88
C GLY A 154 5.12 7.15 -13.72
N TYR A 155 4.44 6.65 -14.76
CA TYR A 155 3.49 7.46 -15.52
C TYR A 155 2.19 7.62 -14.74
N THR A 156 1.66 8.84 -14.68
CA THR A 156 0.42 9.15 -13.96
C THR A 156 -0.77 8.33 -14.49
N SER A 157 -0.90 8.20 -15.81
CA SER A 157 -1.96 7.39 -16.45
C SER A 157 -1.89 5.92 -16.02
N THR A 158 -0.69 5.35 -15.95
CA THR A 158 -0.48 3.97 -15.48
C THR A 158 -0.85 3.84 -14.00
N ASN A 159 -0.43 4.78 -13.16
CA ASN A 159 -0.79 4.79 -11.74
C ASN A 159 -2.30 4.92 -11.53
N VAL A 160 -2.98 5.79 -12.28
CA VAL A 160 -4.43 5.95 -12.24
C VAL A 160 -5.13 4.65 -12.65
N ALA A 161 -4.73 4.06 -13.78
CA ALA A 161 -5.34 2.84 -14.28
C ALA A 161 -5.18 1.66 -13.30
N LEU A 162 -3.94 1.39 -12.86
CA LEU A 162 -3.65 0.27 -11.97
C LEU A 162 -4.21 0.49 -10.56
N ARG A 163 -4.19 1.71 -10.02
CA ARG A 163 -4.82 2.01 -8.73
C ARG A 163 -6.33 1.79 -8.81
N THR A 164 -6.97 2.32 -9.85
CA THR A 164 -8.42 2.17 -10.05
C THR A 164 -8.81 0.69 -10.16
N VAL A 165 -8.09 -0.08 -10.98
CA VAL A 165 -8.33 -1.52 -11.11
C VAL A 165 -8.08 -2.25 -9.79
N SER A 166 -7.03 -1.89 -9.05
CA SER A 166 -6.74 -2.49 -7.73
C SER A 166 -7.90 -2.29 -6.74
N GLU A 167 -8.44 -1.06 -6.63
CA GLU A 167 -9.58 -0.80 -5.75
C GLU A 167 -10.85 -1.54 -6.22
N ALA A 168 -11.09 -1.60 -7.53
CA ALA A 168 -12.23 -2.32 -8.09
C ALA A 168 -12.14 -3.83 -7.81
N LEU A 169 -10.95 -4.43 -7.94
CA LEU A 169 -10.71 -5.85 -7.63
C LEU A 169 -10.88 -6.14 -6.14
N ALA A 170 -10.39 -5.28 -5.24
CA ALA A 170 -10.60 -5.46 -3.80
C ALA A 170 -12.11 -5.42 -3.43
N ILE A 171 -12.85 -4.47 -4.00
CA ILE A 171 -14.31 -4.36 -3.80
C ILE A 171 -15.03 -5.57 -4.39
N ALA A 172 -14.68 -5.99 -5.61
CA ALA A 172 -15.23 -7.16 -6.26
C ALA A 172 -14.98 -8.43 -5.44
N GLY A 173 -13.77 -8.61 -4.94
CA GLY A 173 -13.39 -9.74 -4.09
C GLY A 173 -14.23 -9.81 -2.82
N CYS A 174 -14.38 -8.67 -2.12
CA CYS A 174 -15.24 -8.62 -0.94
C CYS A 174 -16.70 -8.97 -1.25
N ARG A 175 -17.23 -8.49 -2.40
CA ARG A 175 -18.61 -8.79 -2.82
C ARG A 175 -18.81 -10.24 -3.22
N LEU A 176 -17.85 -10.84 -3.93
CA LEU A 176 -17.92 -12.25 -4.35
C LEU A 176 -17.93 -13.21 -3.15
N LEU A 177 -17.14 -12.88 -2.12
CA LEU A 177 -17.04 -13.68 -0.91
C LEU A 177 -18.05 -13.28 0.17
N GLU A 178 -18.90 -12.29 -0.10
CA GLU A 178 -19.89 -11.74 0.84
C GLU A 178 -19.30 -11.31 2.19
N ILE A 179 -18.12 -10.69 2.15
CA ILE A 179 -17.40 -10.17 3.33
C ILE A 179 -17.38 -8.63 3.38
N GLU A 180 -17.00 -8.09 4.53
CA GLU A 180 -16.92 -6.64 4.74
C GLU A 180 -15.82 -5.98 3.90
N LEU A 181 -16.08 -4.75 3.45
CA LEU A 181 -15.10 -3.99 2.69
C LEU A 181 -13.82 -3.71 3.51
N GLY A 182 -12.69 -4.06 2.93
CA GLY A 182 -11.37 -3.88 3.53
C GLY A 182 -10.92 -5.02 4.43
N GLU A 183 -11.61 -6.17 4.40
CA GLU A 183 -11.03 -7.49 4.70
C GLU A 183 -9.99 -7.91 3.66
N ILE A 184 -10.19 -7.48 2.40
CA ILE A 184 -9.23 -7.62 1.31
C ILE A 184 -8.76 -6.23 0.86
N MET A 185 -7.46 -6.11 0.63
CA MET A 185 -6.87 -4.94 -0.03
C MET A 185 -6.05 -5.37 -1.24
N ALA A 186 -5.79 -4.40 -2.11
CA ALA A 186 -5.05 -4.61 -3.35
C ALA A 186 -3.89 -3.62 -3.44
N GLU A 187 -2.78 -4.08 -4.00
CA GLU A 187 -1.68 -3.20 -4.37
C GLU A 187 -1.07 -3.67 -5.70
N PHE A 188 -0.51 -2.71 -6.44
CA PHE A 188 0.10 -2.97 -7.73
C PHE A 188 1.59 -2.64 -7.72
N ARG A 189 2.30 -3.27 -8.64
CA ARG A 189 3.69 -2.94 -8.98
C ARG A 189 3.95 -3.29 -10.45
N PRO A 190 4.97 -2.70 -11.08
CA PRO A 190 5.52 -3.25 -12.30
C PRO A 190 5.99 -4.68 -12.04
N ALA A 191 5.79 -5.59 -12.99
CA ALA A 191 6.41 -6.91 -12.89
C ALA A 191 7.94 -6.74 -12.82
N LEU A 192 8.60 -7.53 -11.99
CA LEU A 192 10.06 -7.52 -11.82
C LEU A 192 10.74 -8.34 -12.94
N THR A 193 10.24 -8.17 -14.16
CA THR A 193 10.64 -8.86 -15.40
C THR A 193 11.11 -7.83 -16.44
N HIS A 194 11.59 -8.29 -17.60
CA HIS A 194 11.84 -7.39 -18.72
C HIS A 194 10.53 -6.75 -19.23
N GLY A 195 9.44 -7.53 -19.25
CA GLY A 195 8.10 -7.07 -19.58
C GLY A 195 7.69 -5.88 -18.72
N GLY A 196 7.84 -5.99 -17.39
CA GLY A 196 7.47 -4.90 -16.50
C GLY A 196 8.35 -3.65 -16.60
N LYS A 197 9.66 -3.81 -16.86
CA LYS A 197 10.54 -2.66 -17.17
C LYS A 197 10.11 -1.92 -18.45
N SER A 198 9.66 -2.66 -19.46
CA SER A 198 9.17 -2.11 -20.72
C SER A 198 7.72 -1.58 -20.67
N GLY A 199 7.04 -1.79 -19.53
CA GLY A 199 5.63 -1.42 -19.36
C GLY A 199 4.67 -2.32 -20.15
N LEU A 200 5.04 -3.58 -20.38
CA LEU A 200 4.20 -4.59 -21.04
C LEU A 200 3.64 -5.63 -20.04
N GLU A 201 4.12 -5.62 -18.80
CA GLU A 201 3.65 -6.50 -17.75
C GLU A 201 3.50 -5.73 -16.41
N ALA A 202 2.39 -5.89 -15.73
CA ALA A 202 2.17 -5.33 -14.40
C ALA A 202 1.58 -6.39 -13.48
N GLU A 203 1.78 -6.22 -12.19
CA GLU A 203 1.24 -7.13 -11.18
C GLU A 203 0.29 -6.39 -10.27
N ILE A 204 -0.84 -7.02 -9.95
CA ILE A 204 -1.74 -6.62 -8.87
C ILE A 204 -1.85 -7.80 -7.93
N PHE A 205 -1.57 -7.59 -6.65
CA PHE A 205 -1.79 -8.61 -5.64
C PHE A 205 -2.92 -8.21 -4.71
N LEU A 206 -3.86 -9.12 -4.52
CA LEU A 206 -4.84 -9.08 -3.44
C LEU A 206 -4.26 -9.76 -2.21
N TYR A 207 -4.52 -9.18 -1.04
CA TYR A 207 -4.06 -9.73 0.23
C TYR A 207 -5.10 -9.52 1.32
N ASP A 208 -5.13 -10.46 2.27
CA ASP A 208 -5.99 -10.36 3.44
C ASP A 208 -5.39 -9.36 4.42
N THR A 209 -6.22 -8.46 4.95
CA THR A 209 -5.77 -7.44 5.89
C THR A 209 -5.52 -7.97 7.29
N LEU A 210 -6.10 -9.12 7.63
CA LEU A 210 -5.84 -9.83 8.89
C LEU A 210 -4.43 -10.46 8.87
N PRO A 211 -3.54 -10.11 9.81
CA PRO A 211 -2.26 -10.78 9.96
C PRO A 211 -2.44 -12.29 10.16
N GLY A 212 -1.69 -13.08 9.40
CA GLY A 212 -1.82 -14.53 9.34
C GLY A 212 -2.54 -15.05 8.09
N GLY A 213 -3.36 -14.21 7.44
CA GLY A 213 -4.21 -14.60 6.31
C GLY A 213 -5.52 -15.25 6.78
N ALA A 214 -6.64 -14.74 6.30
CA ALA A 214 -7.97 -15.34 6.51
C ALA A 214 -8.29 -16.40 5.44
N GLY A 215 -7.50 -16.46 4.37
CA GLY A 215 -7.65 -17.35 3.23
C GLY A 215 -8.54 -16.78 2.11
N PHE A 216 -8.98 -15.52 2.19
CA PHE A 216 -9.89 -14.94 1.19
C PHE A 216 -9.18 -14.71 -0.14
N SER A 217 -7.98 -14.13 -0.09
CA SER A 217 -7.16 -13.88 -1.29
C SER A 217 -6.84 -15.18 -2.02
N SER A 218 -6.52 -16.24 -1.28
CA SER A 218 -6.33 -17.58 -1.85
C SER A 218 -7.57 -18.08 -2.60
N GLN A 219 -8.78 -17.91 -2.04
CA GLN A 219 -10.03 -18.29 -2.69
C GLN A 219 -10.28 -17.49 -3.98
N LEU A 220 -9.99 -16.19 -3.99
CA LEU A 220 -10.18 -15.34 -5.17
C LEU A 220 -9.28 -15.72 -6.35
N ALA A 221 -8.16 -16.39 -6.11
CA ALA A 221 -7.34 -16.92 -7.20
C ALA A 221 -8.06 -18.00 -8.03
N ASP A 222 -9.01 -18.74 -7.44
CA ASP A 222 -9.85 -19.70 -8.19
C ASP A 222 -10.97 -19.03 -8.99
N GLN A 223 -11.29 -17.78 -8.67
CA GLN A 223 -12.43 -17.04 -9.23
C GLN A 223 -11.97 -15.85 -10.06
N GLY A 224 -10.78 -15.95 -10.68
CA GLY A 224 -10.18 -14.88 -11.48
C GLY A 224 -11.12 -14.31 -12.54
N PRO A 225 -11.79 -15.13 -13.38
CA PRO A 225 -12.70 -14.61 -14.39
C PRO A 225 -13.87 -13.81 -13.80
N GLU A 226 -14.55 -14.35 -12.79
CA GLU A 226 -15.68 -13.72 -12.11
C GLU A 226 -15.27 -12.44 -11.38
N LEU A 227 -14.08 -12.46 -10.76
CA LEU A 227 -13.50 -11.32 -10.05
C LEU A 227 -13.27 -10.14 -10.98
N PHE A 228 -12.61 -10.37 -12.13
CA PHE A 228 -12.34 -9.31 -13.09
C PHE A 228 -13.61 -8.81 -13.78
N GLN A 229 -14.56 -9.71 -14.07
CA GLN A 229 -15.85 -9.32 -14.66
C GLN A 229 -16.67 -8.46 -13.69
N LEU A 230 -16.72 -8.81 -12.40
CA LEU A 230 -17.41 -8.01 -11.40
C LEU A 230 -16.71 -6.67 -11.15
N ALA A 231 -15.38 -6.64 -11.14
CA ALA A 231 -14.62 -5.39 -11.04
C ALA A 231 -14.92 -4.46 -12.22
N LEU A 232 -15.06 -5.00 -13.43
CA LEU A 232 -15.49 -4.22 -14.60
C LEU A 232 -16.90 -3.66 -14.40
N GLN A 233 -17.85 -4.50 -13.99
CA GLN A 233 -19.23 -4.08 -13.73
C GLN A 233 -19.31 -2.96 -12.69
N ILE A 234 -18.53 -3.02 -11.60
CA ILE A 234 -18.47 -1.98 -10.57
C ILE A 234 -18.08 -0.61 -11.16
N MET A 235 -17.13 -0.59 -12.08
CA MET A 235 -16.67 0.66 -12.71
C MET A 235 -17.67 1.17 -13.76
N GLU A 236 -18.32 0.28 -14.49
CA GLU A 236 -19.35 0.60 -15.48
C GLU A 236 -20.62 1.17 -14.83
N THR A 237 -21.11 0.53 -13.78
CA THR A 237 -22.40 0.85 -13.15
C THR A 237 -22.22 1.57 -11.82
N CYS A 238 -21.73 2.81 -11.85
CA CYS A 238 -21.81 3.68 -10.68
C CYS A 238 -23.26 4.11 -10.45
N PRO A 239 -23.82 3.95 -9.22
CA PRO A 239 -25.20 4.33 -8.93
C PRO A 239 -25.40 5.86 -8.87
N GLU A 240 -24.32 6.63 -8.79
CA GLU A 240 -24.32 8.09 -8.85
C GLU A 240 -23.70 8.59 -10.18
N PRO A 241 -24.11 9.75 -10.70
CA PRO A 241 -23.50 10.38 -11.87
C PRO A 241 -22.15 11.00 -11.51
N CYS A 242 -21.19 10.19 -11.06
CA CYS A 242 -19.85 10.65 -10.71
C CYS A 242 -18.94 10.73 -11.94
N GLU A 243 -18.10 11.75 -11.96
CA GLU A 243 -17.22 12.01 -13.11
C GLU A 243 -16.04 11.04 -13.14
N ALA A 244 -15.29 10.88 -12.03
CA ALA A 244 -14.10 10.02 -11.97
C ALA A 244 -14.27 8.90 -10.93
N SER A 245 -14.63 9.24 -9.70
CA SER A 245 -14.86 8.30 -8.61
C SER A 245 -15.70 8.94 -7.50
N CYS A 246 -16.46 8.15 -6.75
CA CYS A 246 -17.19 8.60 -5.57
C CYS A 246 -17.26 7.49 -4.50
N TYR A 247 -17.82 7.82 -3.33
CA TYR A 247 -18.00 6.86 -2.22
C TYR A 247 -19.00 5.75 -2.50
N ARG A 248 -19.78 5.83 -3.59
CA ARG A 248 -20.70 4.77 -4.01
C ARG A 248 -20.10 3.77 -5.00
N CYS A 249 -18.92 4.06 -5.57
CA CYS A 249 -18.24 3.14 -6.48
C CYS A 249 -16.88 2.69 -5.95
N LEU A 250 -15.89 3.58 -5.86
CA LEU A 250 -14.48 3.23 -5.64
C LEU A 250 -13.87 3.86 -4.38
N ARG A 251 -14.43 4.96 -3.87
CA ARG A 251 -13.85 5.68 -2.72
C ARG A 251 -14.30 5.05 -1.41
N SER A 252 -13.35 4.95 -0.48
CA SER A 252 -13.57 4.65 0.92
C SER A 252 -12.71 5.57 1.78
N PHE A 253 -12.92 5.57 3.10
CA PHE A 253 -12.02 6.28 4.01
C PHE A 253 -10.61 5.65 4.02
N LYS A 254 -10.51 4.33 3.81
CA LYS A 254 -9.24 3.60 3.78
C LYS A 254 -8.35 3.97 2.59
N ASN A 255 -8.92 4.48 1.49
CA ASN A 255 -8.17 4.91 0.30
C ASN A 255 -8.17 6.43 0.07
N LYS A 256 -8.41 7.22 1.13
CA LYS A 256 -8.50 8.68 1.07
C LYS A 256 -7.28 9.34 0.43
N LEU A 257 -6.09 8.82 0.70
CA LEU A 257 -4.84 9.36 0.16
C LEU A 257 -4.70 9.12 -1.34
N GLU A 258 -5.40 8.13 -1.88
CA GLU A 258 -5.37 7.75 -3.29
C GLU A 258 -6.57 8.27 -4.10
N HIS A 259 -7.50 9.04 -3.51
CA HIS A 259 -8.71 9.50 -4.20
C HIS A 259 -8.42 10.26 -5.51
N THR A 260 -7.29 10.98 -5.58
CA THR A 260 -6.85 11.70 -6.79
C THR A 260 -6.37 10.76 -7.90
N LEU A 261 -6.03 9.51 -7.58
CA LEU A 261 -5.60 8.47 -8.52
C LEU A 261 -6.77 7.59 -9.01
N LEU A 262 -8.01 7.88 -8.62
CA LEU A 262 -9.16 7.05 -8.94
C LEU A 262 -10.00 7.66 -10.07
N ASP A 263 -9.93 7.04 -11.25
CA ASP A 263 -10.80 7.33 -12.39
C ASP A 263 -11.36 6.03 -12.99
N ARG A 264 -12.64 5.78 -12.73
CA ARG A 264 -13.36 4.56 -13.15
C ARG A 264 -13.34 4.35 -14.65
N HIS A 265 -13.28 5.42 -15.46
CA HIS A 265 -13.30 5.31 -16.92
C HIS A 265 -11.95 4.77 -17.42
N VAL A 266 -10.85 5.30 -16.88
CA VAL A 266 -9.49 4.84 -17.19
C VAL A 266 -9.28 3.39 -16.73
N GLY A 267 -9.73 3.04 -15.52
CA GLY A 267 -9.68 1.66 -15.03
C GLY A 267 -10.54 0.70 -15.86
N MET A 268 -11.75 1.12 -16.25
CA MET A 268 -12.64 0.35 -17.11
C MET A 268 -12.01 0.06 -18.48
N GLU A 269 -11.39 1.03 -19.13
CA GLU A 269 -10.72 0.83 -20.42
C GLU A 269 -9.59 -0.20 -20.33
N LEU A 270 -8.76 -0.12 -19.29
CA LEU A 270 -7.72 -1.11 -19.03
C LEU A 270 -8.32 -2.50 -18.81
N LEU A 271 -9.37 -2.61 -17.99
CA LEU A 271 -9.95 -3.90 -17.64
C LEU A 271 -10.69 -4.55 -18.82
N LYS A 272 -11.38 -3.73 -19.65
CA LYS A 272 -11.95 -4.19 -20.92
C LYS A 272 -10.90 -4.78 -21.84
N TYR A 273 -9.78 -4.06 -22.04
CA TYR A 273 -8.67 -4.57 -22.84
C TYR A 273 -8.13 -5.90 -22.29
N LEU A 274 -7.94 -6.01 -20.98
CA LEU A 274 -7.42 -7.23 -20.36
C LEU A 274 -8.38 -8.42 -20.50
N LEU A 275 -9.69 -8.17 -20.55
CA LEU A 275 -10.73 -9.19 -20.68
C LEU A 275 -11.02 -9.59 -22.13
N THR A 276 -11.08 -8.64 -23.06
CA THR A 276 -11.51 -8.87 -24.45
C THR A 276 -10.38 -8.85 -25.47
N GLY A 277 -9.26 -8.22 -25.12
CA GLY A 277 -8.15 -7.94 -26.04
C GLY A 277 -8.42 -6.80 -27.02
N GLU A 278 -9.59 -6.19 -26.99
CA GLU A 278 -9.94 -5.05 -27.86
C GLU A 278 -9.22 -3.81 -27.35
N HIS A 279 -8.52 -3.12 -28.25
CA HIS A 279 -7.88 -1.85 -27.91
C HIS A 279 -8.95 -0.79 -27.66
N PRO A 280 -9.02 -0.21 -26.45
CA PRO A 280 -9.98 0.83 -26.19
C PRO A 280 -9.57 2.06 -27.02
N GLU A 281 -10.57 2.76 -27.54
CA GLU A 281 -10.39 4.12 -28.04
C GLU A 281 -10.10 5.01 -26.82
N PHE A 282 -8.87 4.97 -26.31
CA PHE A 282 -8.46 5.77 -25.15
C PHE A 282 -8.78 7.24 -25.43
N ASP A 283 -9.69 7.82 -24.65
CA ASP A 283 -9.93 9.25 -24.71
C ASP A 283 -8.68 9.97 -24.19
N ARG A 284 -7.87 10.46 -25.13
CA ARG A 284 -6.62 11.17 -24.83
C ARG A 284 -6.86 12.42 -23.99
N VAL A 285 -8.02 13.06 -24.13
CA VAL A 285 -8.38 14.25 -23.34
C VAL A 285 -8.62 13.84 -21.89
N ARG A 286 -9.31 12.71 -21.68
CA ARG A 286 -9.56 12.14 -20.35
C ARG A 286 -8.26 11.72 -19.65
N LEU A 287 -7.37 11.00 -20.32
CA LEU A 287 -6.08 10.60 -19.73
C LEU A 287 -5.25 11.80 -19.29
N GLN A 288 -5.29 12.90 -20.04
CA GLN A 288 -4.63 14.16 -19.68
C GLN A 288 -5.33 14.83 -18.49
N SER A 289 -6.67 14.90 -18.47
CA SER A 289 -7.41 15.52 -17.36
C SER A 289 -7.25 14.77 -16.05
N SER A 290 -7.30 13.43 -16.08
CA SER A 290 -7.04 12.60 -14.90
C SER A 290 -5.59 12.73 -14.43
N SER A 291 -4.64 13.03 -15.34
CA SER A 291 -3.24 13.29 -14.96
C SER A 291 -3.03 14.66 -14.30
N HIS A 292 -3.82 15.67 -14.68
CA HIS A 292 -3.74 17.02 -14.10
C HIS A 292 -4.28 17.08 -12.66
N LEU A 293 -5.29 16.27 -12.31
CA LEU A 293 -5.82 16.17 -10.94
C LEU A 293 -4.83 15.62 -9.91
N VAL A 294 -3.74 14.98 -10.37
CA VAL A 294 -2.69 14.40 -9.52
C VAL A 294 -1.54 15.38 -9.28
N ALA A 295 -1.45 16.45 -10.07
CA ALA A 295 -0.37 17.45 -10.00
C ALA A 295 -0.75 18.72 -9.20
N SER A 296 -1.97 18.77 -8.66
CA SER A 296 -2.49 19.84 -7.79
C SER A 296 -2.64 19.35 -6.35
#